data_AF-A0A9E2B628-F1
#
_entry.id   AF-A0A9E2B628-F1
#
_cell.length_a   1.000
_cell.length_b   1.000
_cell.length_c   1.000
_cell.angle_alpha   90.00
_cell.angle_beta   90.00
_cell.angle_gamma   90.00
#
_symmetry.space_group_name_H-M   'P 1'
#
loop_
_entity.id
_entity.type
_entity.pdbx_description
1 polymer ?
#
loop_
_entity_poly.entity_id
_entity_poly.type
_entity_poly.pdbx_seq_one_letter_code
_entity_poly.pdbx_strand_id
1 'polypeptide(L)'
;MPVGYDTPINEYWNTVERAGLWDVAVQRCVEISGPDAEAFTNLLTPRDIRKVAVGQCRYLVMTNQDGGILNDPVMLRIADDRFWLSTADADMYLWAKGVATYSGHDVEIATPNVYPMQVQGPRSPDIISAVFGDAILDLKYYRWMNASVDGIDVVISRTGFSSEVGFEVYLLGYERGDELWE
;
A
#
# COMPACT_ATOMS: atom_id res chain seq x y z
N MET A 1 -9.48 -6.66 -10.74
CA MET A 1 -8.49 -7.65 -10.32
C MET A 1 -8.39 -8.72 -11.38
N PRO A 2 -7.31 -8.72 -12.17
CA PRO A 2 -6.98 -9.85 -13.03
C PRO A 2 -6.76 -11.11 -12.19
N VAL A 3 -7.21 -12.27 -12.67
CA VAL A 3 -6.95 -13.58 -12.05
C VAL A 3 -5.83 -14.35 -12.76
N GLY A 4 -5.34 -13.82 -13.87
CA GLY A 4 -4.30 -14.37 -14.72
C GLY A 4 -4.43 -13.87 -16.16
N TYR A 5 -3.30 -13.83 -16.86
CA TYR A 5 -3.11 -13.54 -18.28
C TYR A 5 -2.52 -14.76 -19.05
N ASP A 6 -1.98 -15.75 -18.33
CA ASP A 6 -1.49 -17.05 -18.81
C ASP A 6 -1.85 -18.13 -17.76
N THR A 7 -1.25 -19.32 -17.85
CA THR A 7 -1.42 -20.37 -16.85
C THR A 7 -0.79 -19.96 -15.51
N PRO A 8 -1.40 -20.35 -14.38
CA PRO A 8 -0.83 -20.05 -13.05
C PRO A 8 0.61 -20.51 -12.86
N ILE A 9 0.99 -21.61 -13.53
CA ILE A 9 2.36 -22.16 -13.47
C ILE A 9 3.33 -21.25 -14.23
N ASN A 10 2.96 -20.76 -15.42
CA ASN A 10 3.82 -19.85 -16.19
C ASN A 10 4.00 -18.51 -15.47
N GLU A 11 2.93 -17.95 -14.91
CA GLU A 11 2.99 -16.69 -14.15
C GLU A 11 3.80 -16.82 -12.86
N TYR A 12 3.67 -17.96 -12.18
CA TYR A 12 4.51 -18.31 -11.03
C TYR A 12 5.99 -18.29 -11.40
N TRP A 13 6.40 -19.05 -12.42
CA TRP A 13 7.80 -19.10 -12.85
C TRP A 13 8.27 -17.75 -13.41
N ASN A 14 7.41 -17.00 -14.09
CA ASN A 14 7.76 -15.66 -14.55
C ASN A 14 8.05 -14.71 -13.37
N THR A 15 7.27 -14.76 -12.29
CA THR A 15 7.52 -13.95 -11.09
C THR A 15 8.79 -14.40 -10.36
N VAL A 16 9.01 -15.71 -10.21
CA VAL A 16 10.16 -16.28 -9.50
C VAL A 16 11.48 -16.08 -10.26
N GLU A 17 11.48 -16.23 -11.59
CA GLU A 17 12.71 -16.21 -12.40
C GLU A 17 12.97 -14.85 -13.07
N ARG A 18 11.94 -14.00 -13.23
CA ARG A 18 12.01 -12.74 -13.96
C ARG A 18 11.35 -11.60 -13.16
N ALA A 19 10.20 -11.11 -13.65
CA ALA A 19 9.38 -10.12 -12.98
C ALA A 19 7.93 -10.22 -13.47
N GLY A 20 6.97 -10.02 -12.56
CA GLY A 20 5.56 -9.84 -12.84
C GLY A 20 5.13 -8.39 -12.62
N LEU A 21 4.27 -7.89 -13.51
CA LEU A 21 3.60 -6.60 -13.42
C LEU A 21 2.13 -6.84 -13.08
N TRP A 22 1.66 -6.33 -11.95
CA TRP A 22 0.33 -6.65 -11.43
C TRP A 22 -0.53 -5.40 -11.28
N ASP A 23 -1.69 -5.38 -11.93
CA ASP A 23 -2.76 -4.44 -11.59
C ASP A 23 -3.43 -4.90 -10.29
N VAL A 24 -3.10 -4.20 -9.21
CA VAL A 24 -3.70 -4.39 -7.89
C VAL A 24 -4.48 -3.15 -7.45
N ALA A 25 -5.00 -2.34 -8.38
CA ALA A 25 -5.74 -1.12 -8.06
C ALA A 25 -7.02 -1.39 -7.22
N VAL A 26 -7.44 -2.65 -7.14
CA VAL A 26 -8.48 -3.15 -6.23
C VAL A 26 -8.09 -3.16 -4.76
N GLN A 27 -6.79 -3.12 -4.43
CA GLN A 27 -6.23 -3.00 -3.09
C GLN A 27 -6.41 -1.55 -2.61
N ARG A 28 -7.68 -1.19 -2.38
CA ARG A 28 -8.09 0.18 -2.06
C ARG A 28 -7.35 0.69 -0.84
N CYS A 29 -6.94 1.95 -0.92
CA CYS A 29 -6.40 2.65 0.23
C CYS A 29 -7.53 3.29 1.04
N VAL A 30 -7.44 3.17 2.37
CA VAL A 30 -8.21 3.98 3.32
C VAL A 30 -7.23 4.96 3.96
N GLU A 31 -7.50 6.25 3.86
CA GLU A 31 -6.75 7.28 4.58
C GLU A 31 -7.41 7.54 5.93
N ILE A 32 -6.57 7.60 6.97
CA ILE A 32 -6.90 8.09 8.30
C ILE A 32 -6.01 9.30 8.54
N SER A 33 -6.61 10.47 8.73
CA SER A 33 -5.89 11.72 8.94
C SER A 33 -6.50 12.56 10.06
N GLY A 34 -5.74 13.54 10.57
CA GLY A 34 -6.18 14.45 11.63
C GLY A 34 -5.37 14.32 12.93
N PRO A 35 -5.58 15.24 13.90
CA PRO A 35 -4.75 15.35 15.10
C PRO A 35 -4.63 14.05 15.92
N ASP A 36 -5.70 13.25 15.92
CA ASP A 36 -5.78 12.00 16.68
C ASP A 36 -5.52 10.74 15.82
N ALA A 37 -5.06 10.89 14.57
CA ALA A 37 -4.93 9.79 13.63
C ALA A 37 -4.01 8.66 14.10
N GLU A 38 -2.91 8.97 14.81
CA GLU A 38 -2.02 7.93 15.36
C GLU A 38 -2.74 7.14 16.47
N ALA A 39 -3.39 7.82 17.40
CA ALA A 39 -4.11 7.18 18.50
C ALA A 39 -5.28 6.33 17.97
N PHE A 40 -6.06 6.88 17.04
CA PHE A 40 -7.17 6.17 16.41
C PHE A 40 -6.70 4.97 15.59
N THR A 41 -5.68 5.11 14.75
CA THR A 41 -5.16 3.97 13.96
C THR A 41 -4.59 2.88 14.88
N ASN A 42 -3.90 3.27 15.97
CA ASN A 42 -3.40 2.33 16.97
C ASN A 42 -4.52 1.62 17.77
N LEU A 43 -5.71 2.20 17.87
CA LEU A 43 -6.88 1.56 18.48
C LEU A 43 -7.40 0.39 17.62
N LEU A 44 -7.30 0.50 16.29
CA LEU A 44 -7.90 -0.45 15.36
C LEU A 44 -7.09 -1.75 15.17
N THR A 45 -5.86 -1.80 15.69
CA THR A 45 -4.94 -2.94 15.52
C THR A 45 -4.23 -3.27 16.83
N PRO A 46 -3.97 -4.55 17.15
CA PRO A 46 -3.12 -4.91 18.28
C PRO A 46 -1.63 -4.61 18.04
N ARG A 47 -1.24 -4.26 16.81
CA ARG A 47 0.14 -3.91 16.48
C ARG A 47 0.42 -2.46 16.88
N ASP A 48 1.36 -2.25 17.79
CA ASP A 48 1.75 -0.91 18.25
C ASP A 48 2.38 -0.07 17.10
N ILE A 49 1.60 0.85 16.54
CA ILE A 49 2.03 1.68 15.39
C ILE A 49 2.84 2.90 15.81
N ARG A 50 2.85 3.28 17.09
CA ARG A 50 3.65 4.40 17.62
C ARG A 50 5.16 4.17 17.45
N LYS A 51 5.55 2.92 17.22
CA LYS A 51 6.93 2.49 16.93
C LYS A 51 7.29 2.55 15.45
N VAL A 52 6.35 2.96 14.58
CA VAL A 52 6.54 3.05 13.13
C VAL A 52 6.76 4.51 12.79
N ALA A 53 7.91 4.85 12.22
CA ALA A 53 8.24 6.22 11.83
C ALA A 53 7.59 6.62 10.50
N VAL A 54 7.44 7.93 10.26
CA VAL A 54 7.07 8.46 8.94
C VAL A 54 8.04 7.92 7.87
N GLY A 55 7.50 7.59 6.70
CA GLY A 55 8.27 6.93 5.63
C GLY A 55 8.38 5.41 5.77
N GLN A 56 7.81 4.82 6.82
CA GLN A 56 7.77 3.36 6.99
C GLN A 56 6.40 2.79 6.68
N CYS A 57 6.42 1.55 6.19
CA CYS A 57 5.26 0.71 6.06
C CYS A 57 5.19 -0.28 7.23
N ARG A 58 4.02 -0.85 7.47
CA ARG A 58 3.85 -1.95 8.43
C ARG A 58 2.65 -2.81 8.10
N TYR A 59 2.85 -4.13 8.06
CA TYR A 59 1.73 -5.07 7.99
C TYR A 59 0.92 -4.99 9.29
N LEU A 60 -0.39 -4.81 9.21
CA LEU A 60 -1.26 -4.76 10.37
C LEU A 60 -2.20 -5.95 10.35
N VAL A 61 -2.79 -6.22 11.51
CA VAL A 61 -4.01 -7.02 11.60
C VAL A 61 -5.06 -6.10 12.20
N MET A 62 -6.17 -5.90 11.52
CA MET A 62 -7.28 -5.10 12.02
C MET A 62 -8.25 -6.02 12.74
N THR A 63 -8.64 -5.65 13.95
CA THR A 63 -9.49 -6.51 14.79
C THR A 63 -10.74 -5.79 15.23
N ASN A 64 -11.82 -6.55 15.43
CA ASN A 64 -13.02 -6.06 16.09
C ASN A 64 -12.87 -6.10 17.63
N GLN A 65 -13.91 -5.71 18.35
CA GLN A 65 -13.95 -5.64 19.81
C GLN A 65 -13.72 -6.99 20.52
N ASP A 66 -13.97 -8.10 19.83
CA ASP A 66 -13.82 -9.47 20.35
C ASP A 66 -12.45 -10.07 19.96
N GLY A 67 -11.58 -9.29 19.30
CA GLY A 67 -10.29 -9.74 18.79
C GLY A 67 -10.37 -10.55 17.49
N GLY A 68 -11.55 -10.62 16.86
CA GLY A 68 -11.73 -11.26 15.54
C GLY A 68 -11.08 -10.44 14.43
N ILE A 69 -10.41 -11.11 13.50
CA ILE A 69 -9.72 -10.46 12.37
C ILE A 69 -10.74 -9.95 11.36
N LEU A 70 -10.62 -8.67 11.01
CA LEU A 70 -11.43 -7.99 10.00
C LEU A 70 -10.70 -7.84 8.66
N ASN A 71 -9.40 -7.52 8.71
CA ASN A 71 -8.56 -7.27 7.54
C ASN A 71 -7.08 -7.29 7.96
N ASP A 72 -6.18 -7.32 7.02
CA ASP A 72 -4.74 -7.43 7.22
C ASP A 72 -3.93 -6.48 6.30
N PRO A 73 -4.14 -5.15 6.43
CA PRO A 73 -3.59 -4.19 5.48
C PRO A 73 -2.08 -4.00 5.65
N VAL A 74 -1.43 -3.51 4.60
CA VAL A 74 -0.16 -2.80 4.75
C VAL A 74 -0.46 -1.33 5.02
N MET A 75 -0.07 -0.85 6.21
CA MET A 75 -0.11 0.57 6.55
C MET A 75 1.11 1.28 5.99
N LEU A 76 0.94 2.46 5.40
CA LEU A 76 2.00 3.42 5.12
C LEU A 76 1.80 4.62 6.06
N ARG A 77 2.82 4.96 6.87
CA ARG A 77 2.79 6.20 7.68
C ARG A 77 3.27 7.36 6.80
N ILE A 78 2.31 8.15 6.32
CA ILE A 78 2.52 9.23 5.34
C ILE A 78 3.05 10.49 6.03
N ALA A 79 2.46 10.83 7.17
CA ALA A 79 2.86 11.92 8.05
C ALA A 79 2.63 11.52 9.51
N ASP A 80 2.90 12.41 10.45
CA ASP A 80 2.59 12.15 11.87
C ASP A 80 1.08 12.01 12.13
N ASP A 81 0.28 12.71 11.33
CA ASP A 81 -1.17 12.80 11.40
C ASP A 81 -1.86 12.22 10.15
N ARG A 82 -1.18 11.34 9.40
CA ARG A 82 -1.72 10.76 8.16
C ARG A 82 -1.21 9.36 7.88
N PHE A 83 -2.14 8.43 7.69
CA PHE A 83 -1.88 7.01 7.48
C PHE A 83 -2.70 6.51 6.29
N TRP A 84 -2.07 5.74 5.42
CA TRP A 84 -2.79 4.96 4.40
C TRP A 84 -2.82 3.50 4.82
N LEU A 85 -3.99 2.89 4.77
CA LEU A 85 -4.18 1.46 4.93
C LEU A 85 -4.44 0.89 3.55
N SER A 86 -3.49 0.16 2.99
CA SER A 86 -3.66 -0.57 1.74
C SER A 86 -4.28 -1.93 2.08
N THR A 87 -5.59 -2.06 1.87
CA THR A 87 -6.42 -3.11 2.49
C THR A 87 -6.58 -4.36 1.65
N ALA A 88 -6.76 -5.50 2.31
CA ALA A 88 -7.27 -6.71 1.68
C ALA A 88 -8.79 -6.61 1.43
N ASP A 89 -9.45 -7.73 1.08
CA ASP A 89 -10.87 -7.78 0.72
C ASP A 89 -11.82 -7.65 1.93
N ALA A 90 -11.96 -6.43 2.46
CA ALA A 90 -13.02 -6.04 3.40
C ALA A 90 -13.23 -4.51 3.37
N ASP A 91 -14.44 -4.05 3.71
CA ASP A 91 -14.76 -2.62 3.74
C ASP A 91 -14.26 -1.92 5.01
N MET A 92 -12.95 -1.73 5.07
CA MET A 92 -12.30 -1.04 6.18
C MET A 92 -12.63 0.46 6.24
N TYR A 93 -13.07 1.06 5.14
CA TYR A 93 -13.51 2.45 5.11
C TYR A 93 -14.79 2.61 5.94
N LEU A 94 -15.81 1.78 5.67
CA LEU A 94 -17.06 1.82 6.44
C LEU A 94 -16.84 1.42 7.90
N TRP A 95 -16.01 0.41 8.16
CA TRP A 95 -15.65 0.02 9.52
C TRP A 95 -14.98 1.17 10.29
N ALA A 96 -13.91 1.76 9.74
CA ALA A 96 -13.18 2.84 10.39
C ALA A 96 -14.08 4.07 10.61
N LYS A 97 -14.95 4.43 9.65
CA LYS A 97 -15.95 5.50 9.85
C LYS A 97 -16.94 5.19 10.97
N GLY A 98 -17.42 3.96 11.03
CA GLY A 98 -18.32 3.52 12.08
C GLY A 98 -17.69 3.66 13.46
N VAL A 99 -16.46 3.19 13.62
CA VAL A 99 -15.70 3.32 14.89
C VAL A 99 -15.43 4.79 15.21
N ALA A 100 -14.99 5.59 14.24
CA ALA A 100 -14.66 7.00 14.42
C ALA A 100 -15.83 7.80 15.00
N THR A 101 -17.06 7.55 14.52
CA THR A 101 -18.29 8.29 14.87
C THR A 101 -18.53 8.46 16.37
N TYR A 102 -18.16 7.46 17.19
CA TYR A 102 -18.36 7.50 18.65
C TYR A 102 -17.06 7.34 19.44
N SER A 103 -15.91 7.43 18.76
CA SER A 103 -14.61 7.21 19.41
C SER A 103 -14.12 8.42 20.20
N GLY A 104 -14.63 9.61 19.91
CA GLY A 104 -14.17 10.88 20.48
C GLY A 104 -12.84 11.41 19.90
N HIS A 105 -12.25 10.73 18.91
CA HIS A 105 -11.04 11.18 18.21
C HIS A 105 -11.39 12.20 17.12
N ASP A 106 -10.55 13.22 16.97
CA ASP A 106 -10.58 14.16 15.83
C ASP A 106 -9.82 13.56 14.63
N VAL A 107 -10.57 12.83 13.80
CA VAL A 107 -10.05 12.14 12.61
C VAL A 107 -10.99 12.26 11.41
N GLU A 108 -10.39 12.35 10.23
CA GLU A 108 -11.05 12.18 8.94
C GLU A 108 -10.71 10.81 8.36
N ILE A 109 -11.73 10.13 7.83
CA ILE A 109 -11.59 8.84 7.16
C ILE A 109 -12.03 9.01 5.71
N ALA A 110 -11.12 8.77 4.78
CA ALA A 110 -11.33 8.98 3.35
C ALA A 110 -10.84 7.80 2.52
N THR A 111 -11.28 7.76 1.27
CA THR A 111 -10.69 6.90 0.23
C THR A 111 -9.89 7.80 -0.71
N PRO A 112 -8.56 7.93 -0.53
CA PRO A 112 -7.77 8.81 -1.38
C PRO A 112 -7.73 8.27 -2.81
N ASN A 113 -7.52 9.16 -3.78
CA ASN A 113 -7.32 8.80 -5.20
C ASN A 113 -5.91 8.20 -5.38
N VAL A 114 -5.74 6.99 -4.88
CA VAL A 114 -4.46 6.27 -4.89
C VAL A 114 -4.70 4.85 -5.40
N TYR A 115 -3.92 4.44 -6.40
CA TYR A 115 -4.16 3.20 -7.15
C TYR A 115 -2.84 2.42 -7.28
N PRO A 116 -2.65 1.33 -6.51
CA PRO A 116 -1.42 0.57 -6.54
C PRO A 116 -1.33 -0.37 -7.76
N MET A 117 -0.12 -0.49 -8.29
CA MET A 117 0.35 -1.58 -9.13
C MET A 117 1.60 -2.20 -8.49
N GLN A 118 1.91 -3.47 -8.78
CA GLN A 118 3.12 -4.11 -8.24
C GLN A 118 4.08 -4.53 -9.35
N VAL A 119 5.37 -4.38 -9.07
CA VAL A 119 6.45 -4.97 -9.86
C VAL A 119 7.20 -5.94 -8.95
N GLN A 120 7.05 -7.23 -9.18
CA GLN A 120 7.51 -8.29 -8.27
C GLN A 120 8.47 -9.25 -9.00
N GLY A 121 9.45 -9.82 -8.31
CA GLY A 121 10.42 -10.76 -8.89
C GLY A 121 11.86 -10.23 -8.90
N PRO A 122 12.87 -11.09 -9.11
CA PRO A 122 14.28 -10.74 -9.01
C PRO A 122 14.72 -9.62 -9.97
N ARG A 123 13.99 -9.39 -11.07
CA ARG A 123 14.26 -8.29 -12.02
C ARG A 123 13.49 -7.01 -11.72
N SER A 124 12.65 -6.97 -10.69
CA SER A 124 11.93 -5.76 -10.30
C SER A 124 12.83 -4.55 -9.98
N PRO A 125 14.04 -4.70 -9.37
CA PRO A 125 14.90 -3.55 -9.13
C PRO A 125 15.43 -2.92 -10.43
N ASP A 126 15.79 -3.74 -11.43
CA ASP A 126 16.24 -3.26 -12.74
C ASP A 126 15.14 -2.46 -13.44
N ILE A 127 13.89 -2.94 -13.38
CA ILE A 127 12.73 -2.30 -14.00
C ILE A 127 12.43 -0.97 -13.31
N ILE A 128 12.32 -0.97 -11.98
CA ILE A 128 11.99 0.25 -11.23
C ILE A 128 13.09 1.30 -11.37
N SER A 129 14.37 0.91 -11.36
CA SER A 129 15.48 1.84 -11.64
C SER A 129 15.41 2.39 -13.06
N ALA A 130 15.11 1.58 -14.07
CA ALA A 130 15.01 2.05 -15.45
C ALA A 130 13.91 3.09 -15.65
N VAL A 131 12.80 2.98 -14.92
CA VAL A 131 11.64 3.89 -15.04
C VAL A 131 11.80 5.14 -14.19
N PHE A 132 12.28 5.01 -12.96
CA PHE A 132 12.25 6.09 -11.97
C PHE A 132 13.64 6.52 -11.45
N GLY A 133 14.70 5.87 -11.91
CA GLY A 133 16.09 6.14 -11.55
C GLY A 133 16.63 5.31 -10.37
N ASP A 134 17.95 5.26 -10.26
CA ASP A 134 18.67 4.42 -9.27
C ASP A 134 18.41 4.78 -7.81
N ALA A 135 17.93 5.99 -7.52
CA ALA A 135 17.68 6.44 -6.14
C ALA A 135 16.69 5.56 -5.37
N ILE A 136 15.79 4.86 -6.07
CA ILE A 136 14.81 3.96 -5.44
C ILE A 136 15.44 2.66 -4.93
N LEU A 137 16.62 2.29 -5.44
CA LEU A 137 17.33 1.09 -4.99
C LEU A 137 17.81 1.20 -3.54
N ASP A 138 17.96 2.42 -3.03
CA ASP A 138 18.29 2.69 -1.62
C ASP A 138 17.08 2.48 -0.67
N LEU A 139 15.88 2.28 -1.21
CA LEU A 139 14.66 2.07 -0.44
C LEU A 139 14.74 0.74 0.33
N LYS A 140 14.74 0.84 1.66
CA LYS A 140 14.76 -0.33 2.54
C LYS A 140 13.41 -1.04 2.55
N TYR A 141 13.42 -2.34 2.83
CA TYR A 141 12.19 -3.14 2.95
C TYR A 141 11.19 -2.50 3.92
N TYR A 142 9.90 -2.49 3.56
CA TYR A 142 8.84 -1.81 4.31
C TYR A 142 9.12 -0.31 4.56
N ARG A 143 9.66 0.37 3.55
CA ARG A 143 9.69 1.83 3.47
C ARG A 143 9.08 2.29 2.16
N TRP A 144 8.68 3.56 2.13
CA TRP A 144 8.16 4.22 0.95
C TRP A 144 8.89 5.54 0.69
N MET A 145 8.84 6.01 -0.55
CA MET A 145 9.33 7.33 -0.97
C MET A 145 8.45 7.89 -2.09
N ASN A 146 8.50 9.20 -2.29
CA ASN A 146 7.91 9.83 -3.47
C ASN A 146 8.83 9.63 -4.68
N ALA A 147 8.24 9.46 -5.85
CA ALA A 147 8.93 9.44 -7.13
C ALA A 147 8.04 10.04 -8.22
N SER A 148 8.61 10.27 -9.39
CA SER A 148 7.88 10.74 -10.56
C SER A 148 8.51 10.20 -11.84
N VAL A 149 7.69 9.89 -12.84
CA VAL A 149 8.13 9.58 -14.21
C VAL A 149 7.29 10.40 -15.17
N ASP A 150 7.92 11.15 -16.08
CA ASP A 150 7.23 11.97 -17.09
C ASP A 150 6.07 12.84 -16.54
N GLY A 151 6.28 13.39 -15.34
CA GLY A 151 5.30 14.22 -14.63
C GLY A 151 4.11 13.45 -14.03
N ILE A 152 4.19 12.12 -13.95
CA ILE A 152 3.25 11.26 -13.20
C ILE A 152 3.82 11.10 -11.80
N ASP A 153 3.13 11.67 -10.80
CA ASP A 153 3.53 11.55 -9.41
C ASP A 153 3.06 10.22 -8.81
N VAL A 154 3.97 9.56 -8.10
CA VAL A 154 3.71 8.26 -7.46
C VAL A 154 4.33 8.20 -6.07
N VAL A 155 3.76 7.34 -5.22
CA VAL A 155 4.44 6.82 -4.02
C VAL A 155 4.95 5.42 -4.34
N ILE A 156 6.23 5.14 -4.09
CA ILE A 156 6.81 3.80 -4.28
C ILE A 156 7.17 3.22 -2.92
N SER A 157 6.69 2.02 -2.62
CA SER A 157 7.11 1.25 -1.45
C SER A 157 7.86 -0.02 -1.86
N ARG A 158 8.80 -0.44 -1.01
CA ARG A 158 9.41 -1.76 -1.13
C ARG A 158 8.61 -2.78 -0.33
N THR A 159 7.45 -3.12 -0.88
CA THR A 159 6.46 -4.10 -0.40
C THR A 159 5.90 -4.88 -1.59
N GLY A 160 5.01 -5.83 -1.32
CA GLY A 160 4.39 -6.65 -2.35
C GLY A 160 3.82 -7.93 -1.79
N PHE A 161 2.95 -8.58 -2.56
CA PHE A 161 2.34 -9.86 -2.19
C PHE A 161 3.02 -11.04 -2.89
N SER A 162 4.35 -11.02 -2.88
CA SER A 162 5.21 -12.13 -3.26
C SER A 162 6.27 -12.34 -2.19
N SER A 163 6.93 -13.50 -2.22
CA SER A 163 8.13 -13.74 -1.40
C SER A 163 9.41 -13.22 -2.08
N GLU A 164 9.29 -12.68 -3.29
CA GLU A 164 10.40 -12.14 -4.07
C GLU A 164 10.68 -10.68 -3.71
N VAL A 165 11.81 -10.16 -4.16
CA VAL A 165 12.02 -8.71 -4.15
C VAL A 165 10.97 -8.05 -5.03
N GLY A 166 10.41 -6.93 -4.56
CA GLY A 166 9.38 -6.24 -5.29
C GLY A 166 9.06 -4.87 -4.70
N PHE A 167 8.27 -4.14 -5.48
CA PHE A 167 7.83 -2.78 -5.20
C PHE A 167 6.34 -2.66 -5.48
N GLU A 168 5.67 -1.78 -4.74
CA GLU A 168 4.34 -1.27 -5.10
C GLU A 168 4.47 0.19 -5.52
N VAL A 169 3.84 0.53 -6.64
CA VAL A 169 3.78 1.88 -7.20
C VAL A 169 2.35 2.37 -7.06
N TYR A 170 2.15 3.33 -6.17
CA TYR A 170 0.87 3.96 -5.88
C TYR A 170 0.72 5.20 -6.74
N LEU A 171 -0.07 5.10 -7.81
CA LEU A 171 -0.41 6.25 -8.65
C LEU A 171 -1.24 7.25 -7.86
N LEU A 172 -0.83 8.53 -7.90
CA LEU A 172 -1.60 9.64 -7.32
C LEU A 172 -2.52 10.22 -8.39
N GLY A 173 -3.83 10.00 -8.25
CA GLY A 173 -4.81 10.25 -9.31
C GLY A 173 -5.15 8.98 -10.10
N TYR A 174 -5.98 9.09 -11.14
CA TYR A 174 -6.37 7.97 -12.00
C TYR A 174 -6.22 8.28 -13.50
N GLU A 175 -6.00 9.54 -13.83
CA GLU A 175 -6.12 10.08 -15.18
C GLU A 175 -4.99 9.59 -16.11
N ARG A 176 -3.82 9.27 -15.54
CA ARG A 176 -2.63 8.83 -16.27
C ARG A 176 -2.27 7.37 -15.98
N GLY A 177 -3.25 6.56 -15.56
CA GLY A 177 -3.03 5.14 -15.23
C GLY A 177 -2.52 4.32 -16.40
N ASP A 178 -3.13 4.48 -17.57
CA ASP A 178 -2.72 3.78 -18.79
C ASP A 178 -1.30 4.19 -19.23
N GLU A 179 -0.96 5.48 -19.10
CA GLU A 179 0.36 6.00 -19.45
C GLU A 179 1.46 5.55 -18.49
N LEU A 180 1.13 5.34 -17.20
CA LEU A 180 2.07 4.76 -16.24
C LEU A 180 2.28 3.25 -16.47
N TRP A 181 1.24 2.56 -16.96
CA TRP A 181 1.27 1.11 -17.17
C TRP A 181 2.12 0.69 -18.37
N GLU A 182 2.08 1.46 -19.46
CA GLU A 182 2.81 1.24 -20.72
C GLU A 182 4.29 1.65 -20.64
#